data_AF-A0A924YJC2-F1
#
_entry.id   AF-A0A924YJC2-F1
#
_cell.length_a   1.000
_cell.length_b   1.000
_cell.length_c   1.000
_cell.angle_alpha   90.00
_cell.angle_beta   90.00
_cell.angle_gamma   90.00
#
_symmetry.space_group_name_H-M   'P 1'
#
loop_
_entity.id
_entity.type
_entity.pdbx_description
1 polymer ?
#
loop_
_entity_poly.entity_id
_entity_poly.type
_entity_poly.pdbx_seq_one_letter_code
_entity_poly.pdbx_strand_id
1 'polypeptide(L)'
;MLKRLSDLSNRQVLGVLLLFTLLSSGYSLVINLTSEHANFAEWGESWLQNFSTEMFGALLTFVLLEIVIGNRQDKETLVRQLRSSSSEESKRAAEELWEHGWLSDGSLKKAYLRNANLQEVDLSDAFFQQADLAKAILIRAKIRNATLRDTDLREANLQEADLTLADLRGALLVSANLQGANLENAIFDESTTLPNGEKWTTTTDMSVFTSP
;
A
#
# COMPACT_ATOMS: atom_id res chain seq x y z
N MET A 1 -21.64 -12.34 14.51
CA MET A 1 -20.51 -12.63 15.43
C MET A 1 -19.15 -12.24 14.82
N LEU A 2 -18.86 -12.59 13.56
CA LEU A 2 -17.60 -12.25 12.87
C LEU A 2 -17.28 -10.73 12.76
N LYS A 3 -18.30 -9.87 12.70
CA LYS A 3 -18.14 -8.40 12.60
C LYS A 3 -17.62 -7.72 13.88
N ARG A 4 -17.59 -8.42 15.02
CA ARG A 4 -17.10 -7.88 16.31
C ARG A 4 -15.64 -8.20 16.58
N LEU A 5 -15.05 -9.15 15.85
CA LEU A 5 -13.65 -9.54 16.01
C LEU A 5 -12.69 -8.63 15.25
N SER A 6 -13.17 -7.92 14.21
CA SER A 6 -12.36 -6.98 13.42
C SER A 6 -12.00 -5.68 14.14
N ASP A 7 -12.71 -5.35 15.23
CA ASP A 7 -12.52 -4.10 15.98
C ASP A 7 -11.67 -4.31 17.25
N LEU A 8 -11.20 -5.53 17.52
CA LEU A 8 -10.36 -5.81 18.67
C LEU A 8 -8.90 -5.50 18.35
N SER A 9 -8.24 -4.76 19.24
CA SER A 9 -6.78 -4.61 19.19
C SER A 9 -6.10 -5.97 19.30
N ASN A 10 -4.93 -6.13 18.68
CA ASN A 10 -4.12 -7.36 18.74
C ASN A 10 -3.94 -7.86 20.19
N ARG A 11 -3.78 -6.93 21.14
CA ARG A 11 -3.70 -7.22 22.59
C ARG A 11 -4.97 -7.84 23.17
N GLN A 12 -6.15 -7.39 22.72
CA GLN A 12 -7.44 -7.98 23.14
C GLN A 12 -7.65 -9.37 22.55
N VAL A 13 -7.26 -9.58 21.28
CA VAL A 13 -7.31 -10.90 20.64
C VAL A 13 -6.39 -11.89 21.38
N LEU A 14 -5.17 -11.47 21.70
CA LEU A 14 -4.25 -12.28 22.51
C LEU A 14 -4.84 -12.57 23.89
N GLY A 15 -5.44 -11.59 24.55
CA GLY A 15 -6.10 -11.77 25.85
C GLY A 15 -7.23 -12.81 25.81
N VAL A 16 -8.03 -12.83 24.74
CA VAL A 16 -9.10 -13.84 24.55
C VAL A 16 -8.51 -15.23 24.30
N LEU A 17 -7.46 -15.34 23.48
CA LEU A 17 -6.78 -16.61 23.23
C LEU A 17 -6.16 -17.19 24.51
N LEU A 18 -5.49 -16.35 25.29
CA LEU A 18 -4.91 -16.76 26.58
C LEU A 18 -5.99 -17.15 27.60
N LEU A 19 -7.12 -16.45 27.63
CA LEU A 19 -8.23 -16.82 28.51
C LEU A 19 -8.81 -18.19 28.12
N PHE A 20 -8.95 -18.45 26.82
CA PHE A 20 -9.47 -19.73 26.33
C PHE A 20 -8.53 -20.89 26.68
N THR A 21 -7.20 -20.74 26.49
CA THR A 21 -6.22 -21.77 26.87
C THR A 21 -6.16 -22.01 28.38
N LEU A 22 -6.34 -20.97 29.20
CA LEU A 22 -6.44 -21.11 30.66
C LEU A 22 -7.74 -21.82 31.09
N LEU A 23 -8.87 -21.51 30.45
CA LEU A 23 -10.15 -22.16 30.74
C LEU A 23 -10.17 -23.63 30.33
N SER A 24 -9.62 -23.96 29.15
CA SER A 24 -9.49 -25.36 28.70
C SER A 24 -8.56 -26.17 29.61
N SER A 25 -7.45 -25.56 30.04
CA SER A 25 -6.51 -26.13 31.02
C SER A 25 -7.19 -26.38 32.37
N GLY A 26 -7.94 -25.41 32.87
CA GLY A 26 -8.69 -25.53 34.13
C GLY A 26 -9.75 -26.63 34.07
N TYR A 27 -10.48 -26.74 32.96
CA TYR A 27 -11.47 -27.80 32.74
C TYR A 27 -10.83 -29.20 32.71
N SER A 28 -9.70 -29.35 32.00
CA SER A 28 -8.91 -30.60 31.98
C SER A 28 -8.41 -31.00 33.37
N LEU A 29 -7.96 -30.04 34.18
CA LEU A 29 -7.53 -30.29 35.56
C LEU A 29 -8.70 -30.79 36.44
N VAL A 30 -9.87 -30.18 36.32
CA VAL A 30 -11.07 -30.62 37.05
C VAL A 30 -11.42 -32.07 36.69
N ILE A 31 -11.40 -32.44 35.41
CA ILE A 31 -11.64 -33.82 34.97
C ILE A 31 -10.66 -34.79 35.66
N ASN A 32 -9.36 -34.48 35.66
CA ASN A 32 -8.35 -35.31 36.29
C ASN A 32 -8.60 -35.48 37.81
N LEU A 33 -8.90 -34.38 38.52
CA LEU A 33 -9.16 -34.39 39.96
C LEU A 33 -10.44 -35.14 40.35
N THR A 34 -11.42 -35.19 39.46
CA THR A 34 -12.69 -35.91 39.69
C THR A 34 -12.67 -37.38 39.23
N SER A 35 -11.57 -37.84 38.64
CA SER A 35 -11.44 -39.22 38.17
C SER A 35 -11.10 -40.18 39.32
N GLU A 36 -11.63 -41.41 39.27
CA GLU A 36 -11.32 -42.45 40.27
C GLU A 36 -9.84 -42.85 40.29
N HIS A 37 -9.10 -42.55 39.22
CA HIS A 37 -7.68 -42.90 39.01
C HIS A 37 -6.85 -41.67 38.67
N ALA A 38 -6.95 -40.61 39.47
CA ALA A 38 -6.22 -39.36 39.23
C ALA A 38 -4.71 -39.61 39.13
N ASN A 39 -4.13 -39.33 37.96
CA ASN A 39 -2.70 -39.46 37.71
C ASN A 39 -2.11 -38.08 37.35
N PHE A 40 -1.59 -37.39 38.36
CA PHE A 40 -1.08 -36.04 38.18
C PHE A 40 0.20 -35.98 37.33
N ALA A 41 1.00 -37.05 37.32
CA ALA A 41 2.23 -37.10 36.53
C ALA A 41 1.89 -37.17 35.02
N GLU A 42 1.02 -38.11 34.63
CA GLU A 42 0.58 -38.24 33.23
C GLU A 42 -0.24 -37.02 32.77
N TRP A 43 -1.11 -36.51 33.63
CA TRP A 43 -1.84 -35.28 33.34
C TRP A 43 -0.89 -34.09 33.14
N GLY A 44 0.12 -33.94 34.01
CA GLY A 44 1.09 -32.85 33.93
C GLY A 44 1.92 -32.91 32.65
N GLU A 45 2.35 -34.09 32.22
CA GLU A 45 3.08 -34.24 30.95
C GLU A 45 2.19 -33.94 29.74
N SER A 46 0.96 -34.46 29.71
CA SER A 46 0.02 -34.21 28.61
C SER A 46 -0.43 -32.74 28.57
N TRP A 47 -0.61 -32.13 29.74
CA TRP A 47 -0.90 -30.71 29.88
C TRP A 47 0.27 -29.86 29.39
N LEU A 48 1.50 -30.15 29.81
CA LEU A 48 2.69 -29.40 29.38
C LEU A 48 2.90 -29.48 27.87
N GLN A 49 2.68 -30.63 27.24
CA GLN A 49 2.83 -30.78 25.78
C GLN A 49 1.75 -30.00 25.00
N ASN A 50 0.49 -30.07 25.42
CA ASN A 50 -0.62 -29.39 24.74
C ASN A 50 -0.61 -27.87 25.00
N PHE A 51 -0.42 -27.47 26.26
CA PHE A 51 -0.36 -26.07 26.66
C PHE A 51 0.83 -25.35 26.01
N SER A 52 2.02 -25.96 25.99
CA SER A 52 3.18 -25.35 25.33
C SER A 52 2.92 -25.14 23.83
N THR A 53 2.41 -26.15 23.12
CA THR A 53 2.16 -26.07 21.67
C THR A 53 1.11 -25.00 21.33
N GLU A 54 0.00 -24.95 22.08
CA GLU A 54 -1.04 -23.92 21.89
C GLU A 54 -0.52 -22.51 22.20
N MET A 55 0.28 -22.36 23.26
CA MET A 55 0.89 -21.08 23.65
C MET A 55 1.93 -20.58 22.64
N PHE A 56 2.77 -21.47 22.12
CA PHE A 56 3.73 -21.10 21.06
C PHE A 56 3.02 -20.73 19.77
N GLY A 57 1.97 -21.46 19.38
CA GLY A 57 1.15 -21.14 18.22
C GLY A 57 0.46 -19.78 18.37
N ALA A 58 -0.14 -19.49 19.52
CA ALA A 58 -0.79 -18.22 19.80
C ALA A 58 0.21 -17.04 19.82
N LEU A 59 1.38 -17.23 20.44
CA LEU A 59 2.43 -16.22 20.51
C LEU A 59 3.02 -15.94 19.13
N LEU A 60 3.34 -16.98 18.35
CA LEU A 60 3.83 -16.85 16.99
C LEU A 60 2.80 -16.14 16.11
N THR A 61 1.53 -16.53 16.21
CA THR A 61 0.44 -15.88 15.47
C THR A 61 0.32 -14.42 15.85
N PHE A 62 0.41 -14.09 17.14
CA PHE A 62 0.37 -12.71 17.62
C PHE A 62 1.55 -11.88 17.09
N VAL A 63 2.78 -12.38 17.18
CA VAL A 63 3.98 -11.69 16.68
C VAL A 63 3.87 -11.48 15.16
N LEU A 64 3.44 -12.49 14.41
CA LEU A 64 3.23 -12.37 12.97
C LEU A 64 2.13 -11.36 12.64
N LEU A 65 1.04 -11.34 13.40
CA LEU A 65 -0.04 -10.36 13.23
C LEU A 65 0.45 -8.94 13.52
N GLU A 66 1.22 -8.71 14.59
CA GLU A 66 1.77 -7.39 14.90
C GLU A 66 2.72 -6.90 13.79
N ILE A 67 3.60 -7.77 13.29
CA ILE A 67 4.52 -7.42 12.18
C ILE A 67 3.72 -7.07 10.92
N VAL A 68 2.76 -7.92 10.52
CA VAL A 68 1.99 -7.73 9.29
C VAL A 68 1.06 -6.52 9.38
N ILE A 69 0.38 -6.33 10.51
CA ILE A 69 -0.57 -5.24 10.71
C ILE A 69 0.17 -3.91 10.85
N GLY A 70 1.27 -3.85 11.61
CA GLY A 70 2.09 -2.64 11.76
C GLY A 70 2.59 -2.14 10.41
N ASN A 71 3.20 -3.04 9.63
CA ASN A 71 3.72 -2.73 8.30
C ASN A 71 2.64 -2.16 7.35
N ARG A 72 1.41 -2.69 7.46
CA ARG A 72 0.27 -2.19 6.68
C ARG A 72 -0.18 -0.79 7.13
N GLN A 73 -0.23 -0.53 8.44
CA GLN A 73 -0.61 0.78 8.97
C GLN A 73 0.39 1.88 8.60
N ASP A 74 1.68 1.54 8.62
CA ASP A 74 2.77 2.44 8.21
C ASP A 74 2.62 2.79 6.73
N LYS A 75 2.45 1.78 5.88
CA LYS A 75 2.19 1.99 4.44
C LYS A 75 0.97 2.86 4.18
N GLU A 76 -0.17 2.57 4.79
CA GLU A 76 -1.40 3.37 4.60
C GLU A 76 -1.20 4.82 5.07
N THR A 77 -0.34 5.03 6.07
CA THR A 77 0.01 6.35 6.57
C THR A 77 0.90 7.12 5.62
N LEU A 78 1.93 6.48 5.07
CA LEU A 78 2.79 7.09 4.05
C LEU A 78 2.01 7.43 2.78
N VAL A 79 1.13 6.53 2.31
CA VAL A 79 0.24 6.82 1.16
C VAL A 79 -0.67 8.01 1.45
N ARG A 80 -1.13 8.17 2.70
CA ARG A 80 -1.93 9.34 3.10
C ARG A 80 -1.11 10.62 3.13
N GLN A 81 0.13 10.57 3.62
CA GLN A 81 1.05 11.71 3.61
C GLN A 81 1.43 12.10 2.19
N LEU A 82 1.56 11.13 1.28
CA LEU A 82 1.77 11.37 -0.15
C LEU A 82 0.62 12.15 -0.80
N ARG A 83 -0.60 12.13 -0.22
CA ARG A 83 -1.74 12.96 -0.64
C ARG A 83 -1.72 14.37 -0.09
N SER A 84 -0.75 14.72 0.74
CA SER A 84 -0.73 16.02 1.41
C SER A 84 -0.70 17.16 0.39
N SER A 85 -1.24 18.31 0.79
CA SER A 85 -1.05 19.56 0.06
C SER A 85 0.35 20.15 0.28
N SER A 86 1.09 19.64 1.27
CA SER A 86 2.47 20.02 1.55
C SER A 86 3.43 19.18 0.70
N SER A 87 4.19 19.82 -0.20
CA SER A 87 5.22 19.14 -0.99
C SER A 87 6.28 18.48 -0.12
N GLU A 88 6.63 19.08 1.01
CA GLU A 88 7.65 18.55 1.93
C GLU A 88 7.20 17.26 2.63
N GLU A 89 5.91 17.15 2.97
CA GLU A 89 5.36 15.92 3.53
C GLU A 89 5.32 14.82 2.46
N SER A 90 4.91 15.16 1.24
CA SER A 90 4.88 14.22 0.13
C SER A 90 6.28 13.74 -0.27
N LYS A 91 7.30 14.62 -0.26
CA LYS A 91 8.70 14.27 -0.53
C LYS A 91 9.20 13.24 0.48
N ARG A 92 9.05 13.51 1.78
CA ARG A 92 9.47 12.56 2.84
C ARG A 92 8.71 11.24 2.74
N ALA A 93 7.41 11.29 2.50
CA ALA A 93 6.61 10.09 2.34
C ALA A 93 7.07 9.26 1.13
N ALA A 94 7.39 9.90 0.00
CA ALA A 94 7.91 9.20 -1.18
C ALA A 94 9.29 8.57 -0.92
N GLU A 95 10.19 9.27 -0.22
CA GLU A 95 11.49 8.73 0.20
C GLU A 95 11.31 7.49 1.08
N GLU A 96 10.41 7.54 2.07
CA GLU A 96 10.17 6.41 2.96
C GLU A 96 9.50 5.22 2.23
N LEU A 97 8.53 5.49 1.35
CA LEU A 97 7.93 4.47 0.47
C LEU A 97 9.00 3.82 -0.44
N TRP A 98 9.99 4.57 -0.88
CA TRP A 98 11.11 4.06 -1.68
C TRP A 98 12.02 3.14 -0.86
N GLU A 99 12.41 3.54 0.35
CA GLU A 99 13.23 2.70 1.25
C GLU A 99 12.55 1.37 1.59
N HIS A 100 11.23 1.35 1.70
CA HIS A 100 10.45 0.12 1.87
C HIS A 100 10.25 -0.69 0.59
N GLY A 101 10.58 -0.14 -0.59
CA GLY A 101 10.33 -0.75 -1.90
C GLY A 101 8.86 -0.67 -2.35
N TRP A 102 7.99 -0.02 -1.58
CA TRP A 102 6.56 0.12 -1.89
C TRP A 102 6.28 1.08 -3.05
N LEU A 103 7.24 1.92 -3.42
CA LEU A 103 7.07 2.75 -4.60
C LEU A 103 7.05 1.90 -5.88
N SER A 104 7.84 0.82 -5.95
CA SER A 104 8.12 0.05 -7.18
C SER A 104 7.54 -1.37 -7.20
N ASP A 105 7.15 -1.95 -6.07
CA ASP A 105 6.62 -3.34 -5.97
C ASP A 105 5.14 -3.50 -6.43
N GLY A 106 4.50 -2.42 -6.89
CA GLY A 106 3.08 -2.41 -7.24
C GLY A 106 2.14 -2.05 -6.10
N SER A 107 2.68 -1.72 -4.93
CA SER A 107 1.94 -1.31 -3.74
C SER A 107 1.07 -0.07 -3.92
N LEU A 108 1.42 0.80 -4.87
CA LEU A 108 0.68 2.02 -5.22
C LEU A 108 -0.26 1.83 -6.40
N LYS A 109 -0.46 0.59 -6.87
CA LYS A 109 -1.52 0.27 -7.83
C LYS A 109 -2.88 0.70 -7.27
N LYS A 110 -3.65 1.45 -8.06
CA LYS A 110 -4.95 2.02 -7.65
C LYS A 110 -4.89 2.95 -6.44
N ALA A 111 -3.73 3.54 -6.14
CA ALA A 111 -3.61 4.52 -5.07
C ALA A 111 -4.51 5.75 -5.36
N TYR A 112 -5.12 6.28 -4.32
CA TYR A 112 -5.93 7.50 -4.40
C TYR A 112 -5.05 8.71 -4.06
N LEU A 113 -4.48 9.36 -5.06
CA LEU A 113 -3.56 10.50 -4.96
C LEU A 113 -4.11 11.78 -5.60
N ARG A 114 -5.44 11.87 -5.74
CA ARG A 114 -6.13 13.04 -6.27
C ARG A 114 -5.82 14.30 -5.46
N ASN A 115 -5.50 15.39 -6.15
CA ASN A 115 -5.04 16.67 -5.59
C ASN A 115 -3.74 16.60 -4.77
N ALA A 116 -2.97 15.52 -4.85
CA ALA A 116 -1.70 15.42 -4.13
C ALA A 116 -0.72 16.51 -4.59
N ASN A 117 0.03 17.10 -3.66
CA ASN A 117 1.15 17.95 -4.00
C ASN A 117 2.42 17.12 -4.06
N LEU A 118 2.80 16.73 -5.28
CA LEU A 118 3.96 15.91 -5.62
C LEU A 118 5.02 16.73 -6.38
N GLN A 119 5.03 18.05 -6.18
CA GLN A 119 6.00 18.95 -6.79
C GLN A 119 7.43 18.55 -6.39
N GLU A 120 8.31 18.41 -7.39
CA GLU A 120 9.73 18.04 -7.24
C GLU A 120 9.97 16.71 -6.52
N VAL A 121 8.97 15.85 -6.39
CA VAL A 121 9.12 14.52 -5.78
C VAL A 121 9.85 13.60 -6.77
N ASP A 122 10.75 12.77 -6.26
CA ASP A 122 11.33 11.67 -7.04
C ASP A 122 10.39 10.45 -6.99
N LEU A 123 9.74 10.20 -8.11
CA LEU A 123 8.81 9.10 -8.38
C LEU A 123 9.34 8.20 -9.51
N SER A 124 10.66 8.21 -9.73
CA SER A 124 11.29 7.34 -10.71
C SER A 124 11.03 5.86 -10.37
N ASP A 125 10.82 5.03 -11.38
CA ASP A 125 10.48 3.61 -11.26
C ASP A 125 9.19 3.29 -10.48
N ALA A 126 8.37 4.28 -10.15
CA ALA A 126 7.16 4.09 -9.38
C ALA A 126 6.09 3.31 -10.16
N PHE A 127 5.35 2.45 -9.44
CA PHE A 127 4.26 1.66 -10.01
C PHE A 127 2.89 2.24 -9.65
N PHE A 128 2.38 3.13 -10.50
CA PHE A 128 1.11 3.85 -10.33
C PHE A 128 -0.02 3.35 -11.23
N GLN A 129 0.06 2.10 -11.70
CA GLN A 129 -0.98 1.53 -12.56
C GLN A 129 -2.37 1.73 -11.94
N GLN A 130 -3.31 2.27 -12.73
CA GLN A 130 -4.70 2.53 -12.32
C GLN A 130 -4.87 3.49 -11.12
N ALA A 131 -3.83 4.22 -10.72
CA ALA A 131 -3.93 5.22 -9.66
C ALA A 131 -4.77 6.43 -10.09
N ASP A 132 -5.38 7.10 -9.12
CA ASP A 132 -6.07 8.38 -9.29
C ASP A 132 -5.11 9.50 -8.91
N LEU A 133 -4.49 10.14 -9.90
CA LEU A 133 -3.63 11.33 -9.79
C LEU A 133 -4.32 12.57 -10.39
N ALA A 134 -5.64 12.54 -10.54
CA ALA A 134 -6.36 13.68 -11.10
C ALA A 134 -6.08 14.93 -10.25
N LYS A 135 -5.85 16.06 -10.91
CA LYS A 135 -5.54 17.35 -10.26
C LYS A 135 -4.28 17.35 -9.39
N ALA A 136 -3.44 16.31 -9.46
CA ALA A 136 -2.18 16.30 -8.73
C ALA A 136 -1.24 17.39 -9.26
N ILE A 137 -0.46 17.99 -8.36
CA ILE A 137 0.59 18.94 -8.70
C ILE A 137 1.89 18.14 -8.80
N LEU A 138 2.37 17.92 -10.02
CA LEU A 138 3.57 17.14 -10.36
C LEU A 138 4.64 18.03 -11.01
N ILE A 139 4.62 19.34 -10.72
CA ILE A 139 5.55 20.31 -11.30
C ILE A 139 6.99 19.87 -10.99
N ARG A 140 7.84 19.78 -12.00
CA ARG A 140 9.24 19.31 -11.87
C ARG A 140 9.41 17.94 -11.19
N ALA A 141 8.35 17.13 -11.07
CA ALA A 141 8.47 15.78 -10.53
C ALA A 141 9.35 14.92 -11.45
N LYS A 142 10.14 14.01 -10.87
CA LYS A 142 10.88 13.02 -11.64
C LYS A 142 10.04 11.75 -11.68
N ILE A 143 9.58 11.35 -12.85
CA ILE A 143 8.67 10.21 -13.05
C ILE A 143 9.28 9.29 -14.12
N ARG A 144 10.62 9.17 -14.12
CA ARG A 144 11.36 8.42 -15.13
C ARG A 144 11.08 6.94 -14.99
N ASN A 145 10.88 6.24 -16.11
CA ASN A 145 10.63 4.79 -16.14
C ASN A 145 9.43 4.32 -15.28
N ALA A 146 8.56 5.23 -14.85
CA ALA A 146 7.42 4.89 -14.01
C ALA A 146 6.32 4.19 -14.83
N THR A 147 5.56 3.31 -14.18
CA THR A 147 4.38 2.67 -14.77
C THR A 147 3.12 3.48 -14.43
N LEU A 148 2.61 4.24 -15.40
CA LEU A 148 1.40 5.07 -15.32
C LEU A 148 0.25 4.51 -16.17
N ARG A 149 0.22 3.18 -16.37
CA ARG A 149 -0.80 2.53 -17.18
C ARG A 149 -2.19 2.71 -16.58
N ASP A 150 -3.16 3.07 -17.41
CA ASP A 150 -4.55 3.32 -17.00
C ASP A 150 -4.70 4.36 -15.86
N THR A 151 -3.69 5.19 -15.61
CA THR A 151 -3.68 6.17 -14.52
C THR A 151 -4.56 7.38 -14.90
N ASP A 152 -5.36 7.86 -13.95
CA ASP A 152 -6.13 9.09 -14.11
C ASP A 152 -5.23 10.29 -13.79
N LEU A 153 -4.85 11.06 -14.82
CA LEU A 153 -4.04 12.28 -14.72
C LEU A 153 -4.84 13.51 -15.17
N ARG A 154 -6.18 13.43 -15.20
CA ARG A 154 -7.02 14.54 -15.67
C ARG A 154 -6.78 15.78 -14.82
N GLU A 155 -6.64 16.92 -15.48
CA GLU A 155 -6.36 18.22 -14.84
C GLU A 155 -5.07 18.24 -13.98
N ALA A 156 -4.18 17.24 -14.10
CA ALA A 156 -2.92 17.23 -13.37
C ALA A 156 -1.95 18.27 -13.94
N ASN A 157 -1.12 18.88 -13.08
CA ASN A 157 -0.08 19.81 -13.50
C ASN A 157 1.27 19.10 -13.55
N LEU A 158 1.71 18.71 -14.74
CA LEU A 158 2.97 18.05 -15.05
C LEU A 158 4.01 19.02 -15.64
N GLN A 159 3.86 20.33 -15.40
CA GLN A 159 4.77 21.33 -15.94
C GLN A 159 6.23 20.99 -15.55
N GLU A 160 7.13 20.99 -16.53
CA GLU A 160 8.56 20.66 -16.34
C GLU A 160 8.84 19.28 -15.72
N ALA A 161 7.85 18.38 -15.66
CA ALA A 161 8.04 17.02 -15.14
C ALA A 161 8.93 16.20 -16.08
N ASP A 162 9.76 15.33 -15.52
CA ASP A 162 10.54 14.38 -16.30
C ASP A 162 9.83 13.02 -16.37
N LEU A 163 9.22 12.72 -17.51
CA LEU A 163 8.50 11.49 -17.82
C LEU A 163 9.31 10.60 -18.79
N THR A 164 10.63 10.77 -18.85
CA THR A 164 11.50 9.98 -19.73
C THR A 164 11.27 8.49 -19.49
N LEU A 165 11.03 7.72 -20.55
CA LEU A 165 10.73 6.27 -20.50
C LEU A 165 9.46 5.88 -19.72
N ALA A 166 8.62 6.83 -19.31
CA ALA A 166 7.39 6.49 -18.57
C ALA A 166 6.37 5.75 -19.45
N ASP A 167 5.66 4.80 -18.86
CA ASP A 167 4.63 4.02 -19.53
C ASP A 167 3.23 4.62 -19.28
N LEU A 168 2.74 5.41 -20.24
CA LEU A 168 1.49 6.19 -20.19
C LEU A 168 0.35 5.53 -20.98
N ARG A 169 0.47 4.23 -21.34
CA ARG A 169 -0.59 3.51 -22.06
C ARG A 169 -1.91 3.49 -21.28
N GLY A 170 -2.99 3.90 -21.93
CA GLY A 170 -4.30 4.02 -21.29
C GLY A 170 -4.45 5.16 -20.29
N ALA A 171 -3.42 5.97 -20.05
CA ALA A 171 -3.52 7.12 -19.16
C ALA A 171 -4.55 8.14 -19.65
N LEU A 172 -5.20 8.83 -18.71
CA LEU A 172 -6.17 9.89 -19.01
C LEU A 172 -5.55 11.25 -18.71
N LEU A 173 -5.10 11.97 -19.74
CA LEU A 173 -4.43 13.27 -19.60
C LEU A 173 -5.35 14.46 -19.87
N VAL A 174 -6.68 14.29 -19.98
CA VAL A 174 -7.60 15.37 -20.34
C VAL A 174 -7.38 16.61 -19.47
N SER A 175 -7.11 17.75 -20.12
CA SER A 175 -6.80 19.02 -19.46
C SER A 175 -5.56 19.02 -18.54
N ALA A 176 -4.69 18.02 -18.64
CA ALA A 176 -3.40 18.03 -17.95
C ALA A 176 -2.47 19.06 -18.57
N ASN A 177 -1.70 19.77 -17.74
CA ASN A 177 -0.68 20.70 -18.20
C ASN A 177 0.66 19.95 -18.37
N LEU A 178 1.12 19.79 -19.60
CA LEU A 178 2.40 19.15 -19.93
C LEU A 178 3.48 20.15 -20.36
N GLN A 179 3.26 21.45 -20.21
CA GLN A 179 4.20 22.49 -20.65
C GLN A 179 5.61 22.25 -20.06
N GLY A 180 6.62 22.18 -20.92
CA GLY A 180 8.01 21.89 -20.55
C GLY A 180 8.29 20.46 -20.07
N ALA A 181 7.31 19.55 -20.05
CA ALA A 181 7.53 18.18 -19.63
C ALA A 181 8.44 17.43 -20.62
N ASN A 182 9.37 16.63 -20.09
CA ASN A 182 10.20 15.76 -20.91
C ASN A 182 9.51 14.41 -21.13
N LEU A 183 9.07 14.15 -22.36
CA LEU A 183 8.42 12.91 -22.77
C LEU A 183 9.34 12.00 -23.61
N GLU A 184 10.66 12.20 -23.55
CA GLU A 184 11.61 11.40 -24.31
C GLU A 184 11.42 9.90 -24.06
N ASN A 185 11.18 9.13 -25.13
CA ASN A 185 10.91 7.70 -25.07
C ASN A 185 9.73 7.28 -24.18
N ALA A 186 8.84 8.19 -23.81
CA ALA A 186 7.59 7.84 -23.14
C ALA A 186 6.71 6.99 -24.05
N ILE A 187 6.02 6.01 -23.48
CA ILE A 187 5.24 5.02 -24.23
C ILE A 187 3.76 5.37 -24.13
N PHE A 188 3.12 5.51 -25.29
CA PHE A 188 1.69 5.76 -25.45
C PHE A 188 1.07 4.67 -26.32
N ASP A 189 -0.26 4.54 -26.28
CA ASP A 189 -1.02 3.72 -27.23
C ASP A 189 -2.37 4.36 -27.56
N GLU A 190 -3.15 3.73 -28.43
CA GLU A 190 -4.46 4.21 -28.87
C GLU A 190 -5.50 4.31 -27.75
N SER A 191 -5.21 3.72 -26.58
CA SER A 191 -6.08 3.83 -25.40
C SER A 191 -5.80 5.09 -24.57
N THR A 192 -4.61 5.69 -24.70
CA THR A 192 -4.24 6.95 -24.02
C THR A 192 -5.09 8.12 -24.54
N THR A 193 -5.67 8.89 -23.62
CA THR A 193 -6.38 10.14 -23.93
C THR A 193 -5.47 11.33 -23.65
N LEU A 194 -5.31 12.23 -24.61
CA LEU A 194 -4.41 13.38 -24.60
C LEU A 194 -5.02 14.61 -23.88
N PRO A 195 -4.24 15.67 -23.61
CA PRO A 195 -4.72 16.90 -22.98
C PRO A 195 -5.91 17.58 -23.66
N ASN A 196 -5.97 17.52 -24.99
CA ASN A 196 -7.09 18.05 -25.78
C ASN A 196 -8.35 17.14 -25.79
N GLY A 197 -8.29 15.97 -25.16
CA GLY A 197 -9.38 14.99 -25.12
C GLY A 197 -9.38 13.98 -26.28
N GLU A 198 -8.48 14.11 -27.25
CA GLU A 198 -8.34 13.15 -28.34
C GLU A 198 -7.57 11.90 -27.92
N LYS A 199 -7.64 10.83 -28.72
CA LYS A 199 -6.82 9.63 -28.52
C LYS A 199 -5.44 9.80 -29.14
N TRP A 200 -4.43 9.23 -28.50
CA TRP A 200 -3.10 9.17 -29.10
C TRP A 200 -3.10 8.27 -30.33
N THR A 201 -2.29 8.63 -31.32
CA THR A 201 -2.05 7.85 -32.55
C THR A 201 -0.56 7.86 -32.87
N THR A 202 -0.10 6.95 -33.74
CA THR A 202 1.31 6.93 -34.19
C THR A 202 1.74 8.20 -34.93
N THR A 203 0.79 9.02 -35.37
CA THR A 203 1.03 10.31 -36.04
C THR A 203 0.91 11.52 -35.10
N THR A 204 0.56 11.30 -33.84
CA THR A 204 0.42 12.38 -32.86
C THR A 204 1.78 12.99 -32.55
N ASP A 205 1.92 14.29 -32.83
CA ASP A 205 3.04 15.09 -32.36
C ASP A 205 2.80 15.52 -30.90
N MET A 206 3.57 14.97 -29.97
CA MET A 206 3.44 15.30 -28.55
C MET A 206 4.04 16.67 -28.19
N SER A 207 4.87 17.26 -29.05
CA SER A 207 5.53 18.54 -28.79
C SER A 207 4.55 19.71 -28.68
N VAL A 208 3.35 19.56 -29.26
CA VAL A 208 2.27 20.56 -29.15
C VAL A 208 1.76 20.75 -27.72
N PHE A 209 1.95 19.74 -26.85
CA PHE A 209 1.54 19.79 -25.45
C PHE A 209 2.69 20.17 -24.50
N THR A 210 3.95 20.02 -24.94
CA THR A 210 5.14 20.26 -24.11
C THR A 210 5.89 21.54 -24.44
N SER A 211 5.59 22.17 -25.56
CA SER A 211 6.23 23.45 -25.92
C SER A 211 5.76 24.58 -24.97
N PRO A 212 6.63 25.55 -24.63
CA PRO A 212 6.29 26.70 -23.77
C PRO A 212 5.19 27.60 -24.33
#